data_AF-A0A2N2AEX9-F1
#
_entry.id   AF-A0A2N2AEX9-F1
#
_cell.length_a   1.000
_cell.length_b   1.000
_cell.length_c   1.000
_cell.angle_alpha   90.00
_cell.angle_beta   90.00
_cell.angle_gamma   90.00
#
_symmetry.space_group_name_H-M   'P 1'
#
loop_
_entity.id
_entity.type
_entity.pdbx_description
1 polymer ?
#
loop_
_entity_poly.entity_id
_entity_poly.type
_entity_poly.pdbx_seq_one_letter_code
_entity_poly.pdbx_strand_id
1 'polypeptide(L)' 'MSKALRAWGTCIDCGYEGMLEYFRVEGECYEDEEALGLIMLLHCPACDSRENTLITMEYYVEISQGGADE' A
#
# COMPACT_ATOMS: atom_id res chain seq x y z
N MET A 1 -10.66 11.63 -4.34
CA MET A 1 -9.36 11.02 -4.00
C MET A 1 -9.66 9.72 -3.28
N SER A 2 -9.16 8.60 -3.78
CA SER A 2 -9.25 7.30 -3.12
C SER A 2 -8.56 7.39 -1.75
N LYS A 3 -9.19 6.85 -0.69
CA LYS A 3 -8.60 6.77 0.65
C LYS A 3 -7.34 5.92 0.59
N ALA A 4 -6.23 6.39 1.15
CA ALA A 4 -5.00 5.61 1.25
C ALA A 4 -5.21 4.42 2.21
N LEU A 5 -4.67 3.25 1.86
CA LEU A 5 -4.52 2.15 2.81
C LEU A 5 -3.27 2.41 3.65
N ARG A 6 -3.28 1.99 4.91
CA ARG A 6 -2.16 2.23 5.83
C ARG A 6 -1.76 0.91 6.47
N ALA A 7 -0.46 0.64 6.49
CA ALA A 7 0.09 -0.54 7.13
C ALA A 7 1.42 -0.22 7.80
N TRP A 8 1.74 -0.95 8.88
CA TRP A 8 3.03 -0.84 9.52
C TRP A 8 4.11 -1.43 8.61
N GLY A 9 5.23 -0.72 8.45
CA GLY A 9 6.34 -1.18 7.64
C GLY A 9 7.61 -0.36 7.88
N THR A 10 8.65 -0.67 7.12
CA THR A 10 9.93 0.03 7.14
C THR A 10 10.18 0.65 5.77
N CYS A 11 10.39 1.96 5.72
CA CYS A 11 10.79 2.65 4.50
C CYS A 11 12.23 2.26 4.13
N ILE A 12 12.43 1.79 2.90
CA ILE A 12 13.74 1.35 2.42
C ILE A 12 14.71 2.51 2.18
N ASP A 13 14.20 3.73 1.94
CA ASP A 13 15.03 4.90 1.64
C ASP A 13 15.59 5.58 2.89
N CYS A 14 14.78 5.74 3.94
CA CYS A 14 15.16 6.51 5.14
C CYS A 14 15.19 5.69 6.43
N GLY A 15 14.78 4.41 6.39
CA GLY A 15 14.74 3.53 7.56
C GLY A 15 13.62 3.85 8.55
N TYR A 16 12.68 4.73 8.21
CA TYR A 16 11.51 5.01 9.05
C TYR A 16 10.69 3.75 9.28
N GLU A 17 10.42 3.43 10.54
CA GLU A 17 9.52 2.35 10.97
C GLU A 17 8.21 2.96 11.48
N GLY A 18 7.10 2.62 10.83
CA GLY A 18 5.80 3.16 11.19
C GLY A 18 4.74 2.92 10.14
N MET A 19 3.68 3.74 10.17
CA MET A 19 2.57 3.63 9.23
C MET A 19 2.95 4.22 7.87
N LEU A 20 3.10 3.36 6.88
CA LEU A 20 3.27 3.74 5.48
C LEU A 20 1.91 3.82 4.78
N GLU A 21 1.84 4.57 3.69
CA GLU A 21 0.59 4.80 2.95
C GLU A 21 0.66 4.16 1.56
N TYR A 22 -0.38 3.43 1.19
CA TYR A 22 -0.49 2.74 -0.10
C TYR A 22 -1.65 3.32 -0.89
N PHE A 23 -1.35 3.80 -2.09
CA PHE A 23 -2.31 4.38 -3.01
C PHE A 23 -2.50 3.45 -4.21
N ARG A 24 -3.74 3.35 -4.69
CA ARG A 24 -4.01 2.72 -5.98
C ARG A 24 -3.39 3.54 -7.11
N VAL A 25 -2.81 2.86 -8.08
CA VAL A 25 -2.26 3.43 -9.31
C VAL A 25 -3.39 3.52 -10.34
N GLU A 26 -3.45 4.64 -11.06
CA GLU A 26 -4.44 4.82 -12.12
C GLU A 26 -4.16 3.87 -13.29
N GLY A 27 -5.19 3.14 -13.74
CA GLY A 27 -5.09 2.19 -14.85
C GLY A 27 -4.84 0.74 -14.44
N GLU A 28 -4.53 0.47 -13.17
CA GLU A 28 -4.39 -0.89 -12.64
C GLU A 28 -5.75 -1.52 -12.31
N CYS A 29 -5.89 -2.84 -12.55
CA CYS A 29 -7.11 -3.60 -12.28
C CYS A 29 -7.08 -4.23 -10.88
N TYR A 30 -7.75 -3.59 -9.91
CA TYR A 30 -7.82 -4.08 -8.52
C TYR A 30 -9.01 -5.02 -8.25
N GLU A 31 -9.77 -5.36 -9.29
CA GLU A 31 -10.99 -6.20 -9.21
C GLU A 31 -10.75 -7.61 -9.76
N ASP A 32 -9.54 -7.92 -10.21
CA ASP A 32 -9.17 -9.25 -10.69
C ASP A 32 -8.99 -10.22 -9.51
N GLU A 33 -9.96 -11.12 -9.33
CA GLU A 33 -9.96 -12.14 -8.28
C GLU A 33 -8.91 -13.24 -8.51
N GLU A 34 -8.39 -13.38 -9.73
CA GLU A 34 -7.36 -14.36 -10.08
C GLU A 34 -5.94 -13.80 -9.97
N ALA A 35 -5.78 -12.50 -9.70
CA ALA A 35 -4.47 -11.89 -9.52
C ALA A 35 -3.73 -12.52 -8.33
N LEU A 36 -2.40 -12.66 -8.45
CA LEU A 36 -1.55 -13.11 -7.34
C LEU A 36 -0.97 -11.94 -6.54
N GLY A 37 -0.90 -10.77 -7.18
CA GLY A 37 -0.42 -9.54 -6.59
C GLY A 37 -0.75 -8.36 -7.48
N LEU A 38 -0.54 -7.17 -6.93
CA LEU A 38 -0.90 -5.91 -7.57
C LEU A 38 0.10 -4.82 -7.21
N ILE A 39 0.23 -3.86 -8.12
CA ILE A 39 1.09 -2.71 -7.93
C ILE A 39 0.33 -1.65 -7.15
N MET A 40 0.98 -1.10 -6.12
CA MET A 40 0.50 0.08 -5.39
C MET A 40 1.60 1.13 -5.34
N LEU A 41 1.22 2.38 -5.18
CA LEU A 41 2.16 3.46 -4.88
C LEU A 41 2.33 3.55 -3.37
N LEU A 42 3.49 3.13 -2.87
CA LEU A 42 3.90 3.30 -1.49
C LEU A 42 4.43 4.71 -1.26
N HIS A 43 4.01 5.33 -0.17
CA HIS A 43 4.46 6.63 0.29
C HIS A 43 4.98 6.56 1.71
N CYS A 44 6.18 7.09 1.93
CA CYS A 44 6.75 7.26 3.26
C CYS A 44 6.46 8.67 3.80
N PRO A 45 5.75 8.82 4.93
CA PRO A 45 5.46 10.14 5.49
C PRO A 45 6.69 10.84 6.10
N ALA A 46 7.79 10.13 6.31
CA ALA A 46 8.99 10.68 6.95
C ALA A 46 9.95 11.35 5.94
N CYS A 47 10.12 10.78 4.75
CA CYS A 47 11.01 11.31 3.71
C CYS A 47 10.29 11.70 2.41
N ASP A 48 8.96 11.56 2.34
CA ASP A 48 8.13 11.83 1.15
C ASP A 48 8.50 10.98 -0.07
N SER A 49 9.23 9.87 0.14
CA SER A 49 9.53 8.95 -0.96
C SER A 49 8.26 8.28 -1.46
N ARG A 50 8.22 8.07 -2.78
CA ARG A 50 7.08 7.45 -3.48
C ARG A 50 7.59 6.43 -4.47
N GLU A 51 7.17 5.19 -4.30
CA GLU A 51 7.63 4.09 -5.13
C GLU A 51 6.49 3.15 -5.50
N ASN A 52 6.53 2.61 -6.72
CA ASN A 52 5.64 1.53 -7.10
C ASN A 52 6.14 0.25 -6.45
N THR A 53 5.30 -0.37 -5.64
CA THR A 53 5.60 -1.61 -4.94
C THR A 53 4.63 -2.71 -5.35
N LEU A 54 5.15 -3.92 -5.54
CA LEU A 54 4.34 -5.12 -5.76
C LEU A 54 3.98 -5.71 -4.40
N ILE A 55 2.69 -5.84 -4.13
CA ILE A 55 2.20 -6.56 -2.95
C ILE A 55 1.35 -7.75 -3.36
N THR A 56 1.27 -8.76 -2.50
CA THR A 56 0.41 -9.93 -2.73
C THR A 56 -1.06 -9.55 -2.57
N MET A 57 -1.94 -10.29 -3.23
CA MET A 57 -3.39 -10.12 -3.02
C MET A 57 -3.79 -10.34 -1.56
N GLU A 58 -3.19 -11.33 -0.90
CA GLU A 58 -3.43 -11.62 0.51
C GLU A 58 -3.13 -10.40 1.39
N TYR A 59 -1.95 -9.80 1.23
CA TYR A 59 -1.56 -8.62 2.00
C TYR A 59 -2.45 -7.42 1.68
N TYR A 60 -2.81 -7.21 0.41
CA TYR A 60 -3.73 -6.15 0.02
C TYR A 60 -5.10 -6.30 0.70
N VAL A 61 -5.64 -7.52 0.75
CA VAL A 61 -6.91 -7.80 1.44
C VAL A 61 -6.77 -7.54 2.94
N GLU A 62 -5.67 -7.97 3.56
CA GLU A 62 -5.39 -7.74 4.98
C GLU A 62 -5.40 -6.24 5.33
N ILE A 63 -4.62 -5.42 4.61
CA ILE A 63 -4.51 -3.98 4.89
C ILE A 63 -5.76 -3.19 4.45
N SER A 64 -6.55 -3.73 3.54
CA SER A 64 -7.86 -3.16 3.15
C SER A 64 -8.94 -3.38 4.21
N GLN A 65 -8.84 -4.47 4.97
CA GLN A 65 -9.78 -4.83 6.03
C GLN A 65 -9.36 -4.27 7.40
N GLY A 66 -8.05 -4.20 7.67
CA GLY A 66 -7.49 -3.71 8.94
C GLY A 66 -7.55 -2.18 9.13
N GLY A 67 -7.90 -1.41 8.09
CA GLY A 67 -8.07 0.05 8.17
C GLY A 67 -9.43 0.54 8.69
N ALA A 68 -10.24 -0.36 9.30
CA ALA A 68 -11.60 -0.12 9.77
C ALA A 68 -11.76 -0.07 11.30
N ASP A 69 -10.67 -0.23 12.06
CA ASP A 69 -10.69 -0.07 13.52
C ASP A 69 -10.14 1.31 13.93
N GLU A 70 -10.98 2.33 13.79
CA GLU A 70 -10.95 3.57 14.60
C GLU A 70 -12.37 3.95 15.04
#